data_AF-A0A7V8NN15-F1
#
_entry.id   AF-A0A7V8NN15-F1
#
_cell.length_a   1.000
_cell.length_b   1.000
_cell.length_c   1.000
_cell.angle_alpha   90.00
_cell.angle_beta   90.00
_cell.angle_gamma   90.00
#
_symmetry.space_group_name_H-M   'P 1'
#
loop_
_entity.id
_entity.type
_entity.pdbx_description
1 polymer ?
#
loop_
_entity_poly.entity_id
_entity_poly.type
_entity_poly.pdbx_seq_one_letter_code
_entity_poly.pdbx_strand_id
1 'polypeptide(L)'
;MRTAPLLALAALSGFVFAQTALVYPRPKRGLQVDDYHGRKIADPFRELEDPNTRATRAWIDAEVKLTEDWLARIPQRNAVRTRLTRLYDYERYPAGTLTNFSRGFPWEYTAAFSAASTTSSCVTAACKTRPCCTRQT
;
A
#
# COMPACT_ATOMS: atom_id res chain seq x y z
N MET A 1 -17.45 61.10 28.79
CA MET A 1 -18.53 60.62 27.89
C MET A 1 -17.84 59.69 26.88
N ARG A 2 -17.72 58.37 27.15
CA ARG A 2 -18.64 57.27 26.78
C ARG A 2 -19.05 57.40 25.29
N THR A 3 -18.61 56.59 24.33
CA THR A 3 -18.73 55.12 24.12
C THR A 3 -17.83 54.68 22.94
N ALA A 4 -16.90 53.73 23.08
CA ALA A 4 -16.98 52.28 22.73
C ALA A 4 -17.05 51.91 21.22
N PRO A 5 -16.13 51.04 20.70
CA PRO A 5 -16.08 50.58 19.31
C PRO A 5 -16.99 49.35 19.09
N LEU A 6 -17.75 49.32 18.00
CA LEU A 6 -18.62 48.19 17.65
C LEU A 6 -18.61 47.99 16.13
N LEU A 7 -18.01 46.88 15.69
CA LEU A 7 -18.57 45.89 14.75
C LEU A 7 -17.43 45.01 14.18
N ALA A 8 -16.91 44.12 15.03
CA ALA A 8 -16.31 42.89 14.57
C ALA A 8 -17.46 41.95 14.15
N LEU A 9 -17.83 41.96 12.87
CA LEU A 9 -18.77 40.99 12.32
C LEU A 9 -17.99 39.71 11.97
N ALA A 10 -18.11 38.72 12.83
CA ALA A 10 -17.56 37.38 12.62
C ALA A 10 -18.22 36.72 11.39
N ALA A 11 -17.47 36.59 10.30
CA ALA A 11 -17.85 35.71 9.20
C ALA A 11 -17.53 34.27 9.60
N LEU A 12 -18.45 33.61 10.34
CA LEU A 12 -18.49 32.15 10.38
C LEU A 12 -18.99 31.65 9.01
N SER A 13 -18.11 31.64 8.02
CA SER A 13 -18.30 30.82 6.83
C SER A 13 -18.17 29.36 7.24
N GLY A 14 -19.31 28.73 7.52
CA GLY A 14 -19.40 27.30 7.72
C GLY A 14 -18.88 26.57 6.47
N PHE A 15 -17.85 25.75 6.64
CA PHE A 15 -17.44 24.79 5.62
C PHE A 15 -18.57 23.77 5.43
N VAL A 16 -19.44 23.99 4.45
CA VAL A 16 -20.33 22.95 3.95
C VAL A 16 -19.47 22.01 3.10
N PHE A 17 -19.03 20.90 3.68
CA PHE A 17 -18.45 19.80 2.91
C PHE A 17 -19.59 19.10 2.15
N ALA A 18 -19.84 19.53 0.92
CA ALA A 18 -20.64 18.73 -0.01
C ALA A 18 -19.88 17.43 -0.31
N GLN A 19 -20.36 16.31 0.23
CA GLN A 19 -19.85 14.99 -0.16
C GLN A 19 -20.36 14.69 -1.57
N THR A 20 -19.50 14.86 -2.56
CA THR A 20 -19.78 14.43 -3.94
C THR A 20 -19.97 12.92 -3.96
N ALA A 21 -21.08 12.43 -4.54
CA ALA A 21 -21.30 11.01 -4.74
C ALA A 21 -20.17 10.40 -5.60
N LEU A 22 -19.53 9.34 -5.09
CA LEU A 22 -18.48 8.63 -5.81
C LEU A 22 -19.11 7.72 -6.85
N VAL A 23 -18.53 7.70 -8.06
CA VAL A 23 -18.91 6.76 -9.12
C VAL A 23 -17.95 5.59 -9.07
N TYR A 24 -18.46 4.44 -8.61
CA TYR A 24 -17.67 3.22 -8.49
C TYR A 24 -17.55 2.49 -9.84
N PRO A 25 -16.36 1.96 -10.17
CA PRO A 25 -16.18 1.02 -11.27
C PRO A 25 -17.12 -0.18 -11.13
N ARG A 26 -17.76 -0.59 -12.23
CA ARG A 26 -18.66 -1.74 -12.22
C ARG A 26 -17.86 -3.03 -12.41
N PRO A 27 -17.85 -3.97 -11.44
CA PRO A 27 -17.22 -5.26 -11.62
C PRO A 27 -18.02 -6.14 -12.60
N LYS A 28 -17.33 -7.05 -13.27
CA LYS A 28 -17.96 -8.11 -14.06
C LYS A 28 -18.79 -9.01 -13.13
N ARG A 29 -20.04 -9.30 -13.51
CA ARG A 29 -20.91 -10.24 -12.81
C ARG A 29 -21.09 -11.50 -13.63
N GLY A 30 -20.87 -12.66 -13.01
CA GLY A 30 -21.15 -13.98 -13.55
C GLY A 30 -22.51 -14.51 -13.11
N LEU A 31 -22.81 -15.74 -13.54
CA LEU A 31 -24.03 -16.48 -13.20
C LEU A 31 -23.74 -17.70 -12.32
N GLN A 32 -22.56 -17.77 -11.68
CA GLN A 32 -22.16 -18.91 -10.87
C GLN A 32 -23.14 -19.08 -9.70
N VAL A 33 -23.62 -20.31 -9.53
CA VAL A 33 -24.49 -20.72 -8.41
C VAL A 33 -23.97 -22.04 -7.88
N ASP A 34 -23.61 -22.06 -6.61
CA ASP A 34 -23.14 -23.25 -5.92
C ASP A 34 -24.28 -23.90 -5.14
N ASP A 35 -24.21 -25.21 -4.92
CA ASP A 35 -25.18 -25.98 -4.15
C ASP A 35 -24.53 -26.53 -2.89
N TYR A 36 -24.95 -26.01 -1.74
CA TYR A 36 -24.48 -26.45 -0.43
C TYR A 36 -25.61 -27.17 0.29
N HIS A 37 -25.51 -28.50 0.39
CA HIS A 37 -26.48 -29.34 1.10
C HIS A 37 -27.94 -29.13 0.66
N GLY A 38 -28.17 -28.94 -0.65
CA GLY A 38 -29.49 -28.67 -1.23
C GLY A 38 -29.88 -27.20 -1.24
N ARG A 39 -29.00 -26.30 -0.78
CA ARG A 39 -29.19 -24.83 -0.82
C ARG A 39 -28.40 -24.25 -1.99
N LYS A 40 -29.12 -23.71 -2.99
CA LYS A 40 -28.52 -22.89 -4.07
C LYS A 40 -28.09 -21.52 -3.52
N ILE A 41 -26.81 -21.17 -3.68
CA ILE A 41 -26.22 -19.87 -3.31
C ILE A 41 -25.58 -19.27 -4.56
N ALA A 42 -26.05 -18.09 -4.99
CA ALA A 42 -25.46 -17.38 -6.11
C ALA A 42 -24.19 -16.65 -5.68
N ASP A 43 -23.12 -16.79 -6.46
CA ASP A 43 -21.88 -16.03 -6.31
C ASP A 43 -21.58 -15.25 -7.61
N PRO A 44 -22.17 -14.05 -7.77
CA PRO A 44 -22.00 -13.27 -8.98
C PRO A 44 -20.57 -12.76 -9.19
N PHE A 45 -19.70 -12.80 -8.17
CA PHE A 45 -18.36 -12.20 -8.22
C PHE A 45 -17.23 -13.22 -8.18
N ARG A 46 -17.53 -14.51 -8.37
CA ARG A 46 -16.54 -15.60 -8.49
C ARG A 46 -15.36 -15.25 -9.40
N GLU A 47 -15.63 -14.53 -10.50
CA GLU A 47 -14.61 -14.11 -11.48
C GLU A 47 -13.53 -13.18 -10.88
N LEU A 48 -13.83 -12.47 -9.78
CA LEU A 48 -12.87 -11.59 -9.09
C LEU A 48 -11.88 -12.37 -8.21
N GLU A 49 -12.07 -13.67 -8.01
CA GLU A 49 -11.14 -14.51 -7.25
C GLU A 49 -9.82 -14.78 -7.99
N ASP A 50 -9.82 -14.70 -9.33
CA ASP A 50 -8.58 -14.78 -10.11
C ASP A 50 -8.05 -13.36 -10.45
N PRO A 51 -6.98 -12.90 -9.78
CA PRO A 51 -6.40 -11.60 -10.05
C PRO A 51 -5.65 -11.54 -11.40
N ASN A 52 -5.41 -12.68 -12.05
CA ASN A 52 -4.63 -12.72 -13.28
C ASN A 52 -5.48 -12.50 -14.53
N THR A 53 -6.81 -12.51 -14.45
CA THR A 53 -7.62 -12.23 -15.64
C THR A 53 -7.52 -10.76 -16.05
N ARG A 54 -7.56 -10.49 -17.36
CA ARG A 54 -7.53 -9.11 -17.87
C ARG A 54 -8.69 -8.25 -17.34
N ALA A 55 -9.86 -8.85 -17.17
CA ALA A 55 -11.05 -8.16 -16.68
C ALA A 55 -10.90 -7.76 -15.20
N THR A 56 -10.42 -8.67 -14.34
CA THR A 56 -10.19 -8.39 -12.92
C THR A 56 -9.11 -7.33 -12.73
N ARG A 57 -7.99 -7.41 -13.45
CA ARG A 57 -6.95 -6.35 -13.40
C ARG A 57 -7.48 -4.99 -13.81
N ALA A 58 -8.22 -4.90 -14.92
CA ALA A 58 -8.78 -3.64 -15.38
C ALA A 58 -9.76 -3.02 -14.36
N TRP A 59 -10.53 -3.85 -13.65
CA TRP A 59 -11.38 -3.40 -12.56
C TRP A 59 -10.57 -2.94 -11.33
N ILE A 60 -9.54 -3.70 -10.93
CA ILE A 60 -8.63 -3.32 -9.85
C ILE A 60 -7.97 -1.97 -10.14
N ASP A 61 -7.45 -1.76 -11.34
CA ASP A 61 -6.79 -0.51 -11.73
C ASP A 61 -7.77 0.68 -11.66
N ALA A 62 -9.03 0.47 -12.03
CA ALA A 62 -10.07 1.50 -11.92
C ALA A 62 -10.40 1.84 -10.46
N GLU A 63 -10.45 0.84 -9.57
CA GLU A 63 -10.68 1.04 -8.12
C GLU A 63 -9.49 1.74 -7.45
N VAL A 64 -8.25 1.34 -7.79
CA VAL A 64 -7.02 1.98 -7.32
C VAL A 64 -6.99 3.44 -7.76
N LYS A 65 -7.34 3.72 -9.02
CA LYS A 65 -7.40 5.09 -9.53
C LYS A 65 -8.41 5.93 -8.76
N LEU A 66 -9.63 5.44 -8.56
CA LEU A 66 -10.65 6.14 -7.79
C LEU A 66 -10.16 6.45 -6.36
N THR A 67 -9.51 5.47 -5.74
CA THR A 67 -9.00 5.59 -4.37
C THR A 67 -7.86 6.61 -4.27
N GLU A 68 -6.87 6.55 -5.17
CA GLU A 68 -5.77 7.52 -5.18
C GLU A 68 -6.26 8.93 -5.54
N ASP A 69 -7.18 9.06 -6.49
CA ASP A 69 -7.80 10.35 -6.82
C ASP A 69 -8.53 10.97 -5.61
N TRP A 70 -9.16 10.15 -4.78
CA TRP A 70 -9.81 10.60 -3.55
C TRP A 70 -8.79 10.96 -2.47
N LEU A 71 -7.80 10.10 -2.22
CA LEU A 71 -6.76 10.32 -1.22
C LEU A 71 -5.86 11.51 -1.56
N ALA A 72 -5.63 11.79 -2.83
CA ALA A 72 -4.85 12.94 -3.29
C ALA A 72 -5.49 14.29 -2.91
N ARG A 73 -6.81 14.32 -2.68
CA ARG A 73 -7.51 15.54 -2.24
C ARG A 73 -7.25 15.90 -0.77
N ILE A 74 -6.64 14.99 0.01
CA ILE A 74 -6.37 15.21 1.42
C ILE A 74 -5.00 15.92 1.57
N PRO A 75 -4.95 17.22 1.91
CA PRO A 75 -3.71 17.97 1.91
C PRO A 75 -2.71 17.49 2.98
N GLN A 76 -3.19 16.89 4.06
CA GLN A 76 -2.35 16.40 5.17
C GLN A 76 -1.71 15.03 4.90
N ARG A 77 -2.07 14.31 3.83
CA ARG A 77 -1.58 12.94 3.56
C ARG A 77 -0.06 12.85 3.56
N ASN A 78 0.61 13.82 2.94
CA ASN A 78 2.08 13.85 2.87
C ASN A 78 2.74 14.10 4.23
N ALA A 79 2.18 15.00 5.04
CA ALA A 79 2.70 15.29 6.38
C ALA A 79 2.62 14.06 7.30
N VAL A 80 1.50 13.33 7.25
CA VAL A 80 1.32 12.08 8.00
C VAL A 80 2.33 11.03 7.53
N ARG A 81 2.49 10.85 6.22
CA ARG A 81 3.47 9.92 5.64
C ARG A 81 4.89 10.22 6.15
N THR A 82 5.33 11.47 6.07
CA THR A 82 6.66 11.88 6.56
C THR A 82 6.84 11.61 8.06
N ARG A 83 5.83 11.90 8.88
CA ARG A 83 5.91 11.66 10.33
C ARG A 83 6.01 10.17 10.65
N LEU A 84 5.19 9.34 10.00
CA LEU A 84 5.22 7.89 10.19
C LEU A 84 6.55 7.30 9.74
N THR A 85 7.09 7.73 8.60
CA THR A 85 8.42 7.29 8.14
C THR A 85 9.49 7.57 9.18
N ARG A 86 9.55 8.79 9.74
CA ARG A 86 10.53 9.13 10.79
C ARG A 86 10.37 8.28 12.04
N LEU A 87 9.13 7.97 12.44
CA LEU A 87 8.87 7.16 13.63
C LEU A 87 9.16 5.68 13.42
N TYR A 88 9.05 5.20 12.19
CA TYR A 88 9.25 3.79 11.86
C TYR A 88 10.71 3.45 11.58
N ASP A 89 11.53 4.42 11.20
CA ASP A 89 12.96 4.28 10.90
C ASP A 89 13.80 4.17 12.18
N TYR A 90 13.74 2.98 12.81
CA TYR A 90 14.56 2.62 13.96
C TYR A 90 14.97 1.15 13.89
N GLU A 91 16.08 0.82 14.54
CA GLU A 91 16.62 -0.54 14.61
C GLU A 91 15.64 -1.51 15.27
N ARG A 92 15.36 -2.62 14.60
CA ARG A 92 14.53 -3.70 15.13
C ARG A 92 15.27 -5.02 15.03
N TYR A 93 15.25 -5.76 16.13
CA TYR A 93 15.83 -7.09 16.22
C TYR A 93 14.71 -8.13 16.09
N PRO A 94 14.74 -9.01 15.08
CA PRO A 94 13.77 -10.11 15.00
C PRO A 94 14.01 -11.06 16.18
N ALA A 95 12.96 -11.74 16.62
CA ALA A 95 13.12 -12.83 17.57
C ALA A 95 13.98 -13.92 16.93
N GLY A 96 15.12 -14.23 17.55
CA GLY A 96 15.98 -15.32 17.09
C GLY A 96 15.24 -16.65 17.17
N THR A 97 15.18 -17.39 16.07
CA THR A 97 14.76 -18.80 16.11
C THR A 97 15.98 -19.64 16.46
N LEU A 98 15.88 -20.45 17.51
CA LEU A 98 16.91 -21.43 17.83
C LEU A 98 16.89 -22.55 16.80
N THR A 99 17.55 -22.37 15.65
CA THR A 99 17.84 -23.49 14.75
C THR A 99 19.11 -24.18 15.22
N ASN A 100 18.94 -25.35 15.83
CA ASN A 100 19.97 -26.35 16.15
C ASN A 100 21.08 -25.91 17.12
N PHE A 101 21.01 -26.41 18.36
CA PHE A 101 21.88 -26.14 19.51
C PHE A 101 23.36 -26.56 19.33
N SER A 102 23.74 -27.09 18.17
CA SER A 102 25.06 -27.68 17.89
C SER A 102 26.04 -26.75 17.15
N ARG A 103 25.63 -25.53 16.77
CA ARG A 103 26.55 -24.51 16.25
C ARG A 103 26.43 -23.25 17.11
N GLY A 104 27.42 -23.04 17.96
CA GLY A 104 27.56 -21.81 18.75
C GLY A 104 27.45 -20.58 17.83
N PHE A 105 26.60 -19.64 18.19
CA PHE A 105 26.32 -18.43 17.44
C PHE A 105 27.54 -17.49 17.41
N PRO A 106 27.87 -16.94 16.25
CA PRO A 106 28.35 -15.56 16.19
C PRO A 106 27.42 -14.78 15.26
N TRP A 107 26.38 -14.15 15.81
CA TRP A 107 25.59 -13.02 15.24
C TRP A 107 25.48 -12.86 13.71
N GLU A 108 25.38 -13.92 12.92
CA GLU A 108 25.05 -13.78 11.50
C GLU A 108 23.55 -13.44 11.38
N TYR A 109 23.25 -12.15 11.21
CA TYR A 109 21.97 -11.71 10.67
C TYR A 109 21.88 -12.24 9.24
N THR A 110 21.39 -13.47 9.06
CA THR A 110 20.91 -13.87 7.75
C THR A 110 19.69 -13.00 7.47
N ALA A 111 19.91 -11.98 6.64
CA ALA A 111 18.86 -11.22 5.99
C ALA A 111 18.08 -12.16 5.06
N ALA A 112 17.27 -13.04 5.63
CA ALA A 112 16.36 -13.91 4.91
C ALA A 112 15.10 -13.12 4.51
N PHE A 113 15.28 -12.02 3.76
CA PHE A 113 14.21 -11.35 3.01
C PHE A 113 14.77 -10.42 1.92
N SER A 114 15.66 -10.91 1.05
CA SER A 114 16.02 -10.19 -0.18
C SER A 114 16.51 -11.14 -1.27
N ALA A 115 15.66 -12.07 -1.68
CA ALA A 115 15.91 -12.88 -2.87
C ALA A 115 14.62 -13.14 -3.65
N ALA A 116 13.94 -12.07 -4.08
CA ALA A 116 13.04 -12.12 -5.23
C ALA A 116 12.95 -10.73 -5.86
N SER A 117 13.36 -10.64 -7.13
CA SER A 117 13.17 -9.52 -8.07
C SER A 117 14.11 -8.29 -7.98
N THR A 118 15.42 -8.52 -8.13
CA THR A 118 16.23 -7.57 -8.90
C THR A 118 17.03 -8.33 -9.94
N THR A 119 16.46 -8.49 -11.14
CA THR A 119 17.21 -8.85 -12.34
C THR A 119 18.09 -7.66 -12.71
N SER A 120 19.21 -7.48 -11.99
CA SER A 120 20.26 -6.57 -12.43
C SER A 120 21.07 -7.31 -13.48
N SER A 121 20.84 -6.96 -14.75
CA SER A 121 21.64 -7.43 -15.87
C SER A 121 23.07 -6.90 -15.75
N CYS A 122 23.95 -7.65 -15.09
CA CYS A 122 25.38 -7.50 -15.29
C CYS A 122 25.77 -8.30 -16.53
N VAL A 123 25.98 -7.60 -17.64
CA VAL A 123 26.60 -8.15 -18.85
C VAL A 123 27.98 -8.68 -18.47
N THR A 124 28.20 -9.96 -18.74
CA THR A 124 29.43 -10.70 -18.46
C THR A 124 30.60 -10.13 -19.27
N ALA A 125 31.24 -9.08 -18.75
CA ALA A 125 32.59 -8.70 -19.15
C ALA A 125 33.56 -9.20 -18.08
N ALA A 126 34.50 -10.03 -18.53
CA ALA A 126 35.45 -10.76 -17.71
C ALA A 126 36.19 -9.87 -16.70
N CYS A 127 35.99 -10.14 -15.41
CA CYS A 127 36.91 -9.69 -14.37
C CYS A 127 37.16 -10.86 -13.40
N LYS A 128 38.13 -11.69 -13.78
CA LYS A 128 38.70 -12.75 -12.95
C LYS A 128 39.43 -12.04 -11.81
N THR A 129 38.94 -12.20 -10.58
CA THR A 129 39.39 -11.62 -9.30
C THR A 129 38.65 -10.36 -8.83
N ARG A 130 37.62 -10.62 -7.99
CA ARG A 130 36.88 -9.73 -7.05
C ARG A 130 35.98 -8.63 -7.67
N PRO A 131 34.65 -8.69 -7.48
CA PRO A 131 33.77 -7.57 -7.85
C PRO A 131 33.79 -6.49 -6.76
N CYS A 132 34.30 -5.32 -7.12
CA CYS A 132 34.08 -4.09 -6.39
C CYS A 132 32.80 -3.45 -6.98
N CYS A 133 31.64 -3.67 -6.34
CA CYS A 133 30.46 -2.84 -6.59
C CYS A 133 30.57 -1.61 -5.68
N THR A 134 31.07 -0.50 -6.21
CA THR A 134 30.97 0.81 -5.55
C THR A 134 29.51 1.25 -5.57
N ARG A 135 28.95 1.53 -4.38
CA ARG A 135 27.62 2.11 -4.20
C ARG A 135 27.65 3.52 -4.79
N GLN A 136 26.96 3.74 -5.92
CA GLN A 136 26.74 5.09 -6.44
C GLN A 136 25.81 5.82 -5.47
N THR A 137 26.26 6.98 -4.98
CA THR A 137 25.43 8.00 -4.32
C THR A 137 24.47 8.64 -5.31
#